data_AF-A8HQ31-F1
#
_entry.id   AF-A8HQ31-F1
#
_cell.length_a   1.000
_cell.length_b   1.000
_cell.length_c   1.000
_cell.angle_alpha   90.00
_cell.angle_beta   90.00
_cell.angle_gamma   90.00
#
_symmetry.space_group_name_H-M   'P 1'
#
loop_
_entity.id
_entity.type
_entity.pdbx_description
1 polymer ?
#
loop_
_entity_poly.entity_id
_entity_poly.type
_entity_poly.pdbx_seq_one_letter_code
_entity_poly.pdbx_strand_id
1 'polypeptide(L)'
;YFFRKIMYGEDRLTRPLLRMKDGKYDKNGQFTPVTWDQAFDVMAEKWKTAIAETRDKGTMPPVGMFGSGQWTVWEGYAASKLMKAGFRSNHIEPNARHCMASAVAGFIRSFGIDEPMGCYDDIEAADAFVLWGSNMAEMHPI
;
A
#
# COMPACT_ATOMS: atom_id res chain seq x y z
N TYR A 1 25.85 2.87 -4.06
CA TYR A 1 26.26 4.09 -4.81
C TYR A 1 25.09 4.94 -5.34
N PHE A 2 24.00 4.37 -5.89
CA PHE A 2 22.88 5.14 -6.46
C PHE A 2 21.71 5.47 -5.53
N PHE A 3 21.56 4.77 -4.40
CA PHE A 3 20.48 5.01 -3.42
C PHE A 3 20.34 6.48 -3.02
N ARG A 4 21.47 7.17 -2.80
CA ARG A 4 21.50 8.61 -2.46
C ARG A 4 20.88 9.54 -3.52
N LYS A 5 20.57 9.07 -4.74
CA LYS A 5 20.00 9.88 -5.81
C LYS A 5 18.48 9.80 -5.91
N ILE A 6 17.85 8.74 -5.38
CA ILE A 6 16.42 8.45 -5.61
C ILE A 6 15.50 9.55 -5.08
N MET A 7 16.01 10.40 -4.18
CA MET A 7 15.23 11.49 -3.62
C MET A 7 15.35 12.83 -4.36
N TYR A 8 16.21 12.95 -5.37
CA TYR A 8 16.57 14.24 -5.98
C TYR A 8 16.18 14.36 -7.46
N GLY A 9 15.15 13.63 -7.90
CA GLY A 9 14.51 13.90 -9.19
C GLY A 9 13.90 15.30 -9.22
N GLU A 10 14.09 16.01 -10.34
CA GLU A 10 13.66 17.42 -10.50
C GLU A 10 12.14 17.58 -10.40
N ASP A 11 11.39 16.54 -10.69
CA ASP A 11 9.93 16.47 -10.76
C ASP A 11 9.28 15.95 -9.45
N ARG A 12 10.02 15.92 -8.34
CA ARG A 12 9.47 15.55 -7.03
C ARG A 12 8.25 16.41 -6.71
N LEU A 13 7.13 15.76 -6.38
CA LEU A 13 5.91 16.44 -5.97
C LEU A 13 6.16 17.28 -4.72
N THR A 14 5.82 18.57 -4.79
CA THR A 14 6.01 19.54 -3.69
C THR A 14 4.71 20.09 -3.11
N ARG A 15 3.59 19.89 -3.80
CA ARG A 15 2.26 20.38 -3.42
C ARG A 15 1.17 19.36 -3.78
N PRO A 16 0.06 19.29 -3.04
CA PRO A 16 -1.13 18.57 -3.47
C PRO A 16 -1.60 19.07 -4.84
N LEU A 17 -1.99 18.13 -5.71
CA LEU A 17 -2.57 18.41 -7.02
C LEU A 17 -3.99 17.89 -7.05
N LEU A 18 -4.96 18.76 -7.32
CA LEU A 18 -6.37 18.43 -7.41
C LEU A 18 -6.87 18.70 -8.83
N ARG A 19 -7.77 17.85 -9.36
CA ARG A 19 -8.41 18.11 -10.65
C ARG A 19 -9.45 19.21 -10.47
N MET A 20 -9.23 20.34 -11.14
CA MET A 20 -10.03 21.54 -11.00
C MET A 20 -10.59 21.99 -12.35
N LYS A 21 -11.83 22.49 -12.34
CA LYS A 21 -12.47 23.21 -13.44
C LYS A 21 -13.40 24.28 -12.85
N ASP A 22 -13.36 25.49 -13.39
CA ASP A 22 -14.20 26.61 -12.94
C ASP A 22 -14.12 26.88 -11.42
N GLY A 23 -12.91 26.77 -10.85
CA GLY A 23 -12.63 27.07 -9.43
C GLY A 23 -13.05 25.99 -8.44
N LYS A 24 -13.56 24.83 -8.88
CA LYS A 24 -13.99 23.71 -8.02
C LYS A 24 -13.44 22.38 -8.49
N TYR A 25 -13.53 21.35 -7.62
CA TYR A 25 -13.21 19.97 -7.99
C TYR A 25 -14.10 19.52 -9.16
N ASP A 26 -13.47 18.97 -10.20
CA ASP A 26 -14.16 18.35 -11.34
C ASP A 26 -13.32 17.15 -11.82
N LYS A 27 -13.97 16.01 -12.04
CA LYS A 27 -13.30 14.78 -12.49
C LYS A 27 -12.63 14.95 -13.85
N ASN A 28 -13.18 15.81 -14.70
CA ASN A 28 -12.68 16.16 -16.03
C ASN A 28 -11.76 17.39 -16.02
N GLY A 29 -11.45 17.93 -14.85
CA GLY A 29 -10.54 19.05 -14.67
C GLY A 29 -9.06 18.70 -14.86
N GLN A 30 -8.24 19.73 -15.01
CA GLN A 30 -6.78 19.63 -15.06
C GLN A 30 -6.19 19.66 -13.64
N PHE A 31 -5.06 18.99 -13.45
CA PHE A 31 -4.36 19.03 -12.17
C PHE A 31 -3.85 20.44 -11.88
N THR A 32 -4.29 21.00 -10.77
CA THR A 32 -3.95 22.33 -10.30
C THR A 32 -3.41 22.22 -8.87
N PRO A 33 -2.31 22.93 -8.52
CA PRO A 33 -1.82 22.98 -7.15
C PRO A 33 -2.86 23.56 -6.19
N VAL A 34 -3.04 22.91 -5.04
CA VAL A 34 -3.94 23.35 -3.96
C VAL A 34 -3.24 23.25 -2.60
N THR A 35 -3.85 23.82 -1.56
CA THR A 35 -3.37 23.65 -0.18
C THR A 35 -3.70 22.26 0.36
N TRP A 36 -3.03 21.87 1.45
CA TRP A 36 -3.37 20.63 2.16
C TRP A 36 -4.80 20.63 2.70
N ASP A 37 -5.25 21.74 3.28
CA ASP A 37 -6.62 21.88 3.78
C ASP A 37 -7.64 21.65 2.67
N GLN A 38 -7.47 22.29 1.51
CA GLN A 38 -8.38 22.10 0.38
C GLN A 38 -8.36 20.65 -0.15
N ALA A 39 -7.19 20.02 -0.20
CA ALA A 39 -7.07 18.62 -0.60
C ALA A 39 -7.82 17.69 0.38
N PHE A 40 -7.63 17.89 1.68
CA PHE A 40 -8.30 17.09 2.71
C PHE A 40 -9.80 17.38 2.82
N ASP A 41 -10.24 18.62 2.63
CA ASP A 41 -11.66 18.98 2.62
C ASP A 41 -12.41 18.21 1.53
N VAL A 42 -11.87 18.18 0.31
CA VAL A 42 -12.46 17.43 -0.80
C VAL A 42 -12.41 15.94 -0.55
N MET A 43 -11.29 15.39 -0.03
CA MET A 43 -11.22 13.97 0.34
C MET A 43 -12.28 13.63 1.40
N ALA A 44 -12.38 14.40 2.48
CA ALA A 44 -13.30 14.16 3.58
C ALA A 44 -14.76 14.27 3.12
N GLU A 45 -15.10 15.23 2.27
CA GLU A 45 -16.42 15.35 1.65
C GLU A 45 -16.78 14.05 0.89
N LYS A 46 -15.92 13.61 -0.04
CA LYS A 46 -16.19 12.41 -0.85
C LYS A 46 -16.25 11.13 -0.01
N TRP A 47 -15.38 10.99 0.99
CA TRP A 47 -15.42 9.85 1.90
C TRP A 47 -16.70 9.83 2.75
N LYS A 48 -17.12 10.98 3.31
CA LYS A 48 -18.37 11.09 4.08
C LYS A 48 -19.58 10.75 3.21
N THR A 49 -19.64 11.25 1.96
CA THR A 49 -20.70 10.91 1.02
C THR A 49 -20.75 9.41 0.76
N ALA A 50 -19.62 8.77 0.42
CA ALA A 50 -19.57 7.35 0.13
C ALA A 50 -19.96 6.48 1.34
N ILE A 51 -19.48 6.81 2.54
CA ILE A 51 -19.82 6.08 3.77
C ILE A 51 -21.33 6.22 4.10
N ALA A 52 -21.93 7.38 3.85
CA ALA A 52 -23.34 7.60 4.10
C ALA A 52 -24.26 6.69 3.25
N GLU A 53 -23.81 6.25 2.07
CA GLU A 53 -24.60 5.39 1.16
C GLU A 53 -24.93 4.00 1.74
N THR A 54 -24.10 3.51 2.66
CA THR A 54 -24.24 2.16 3.26
C THR A 54 -24.49 2.20 4.77
N ARG A 55 -24.42 3.37 5.41
CA ARG A 55 -24.50 3.51 6.88
C ARG A 55 -25.72 2.80 7.48
N ASP A 56 -26.88 2.97 6.87
CA ASP A 56 -28.14 2.45 7.42
C ASP A 56 -28.50 1.06 6.83
N LYS A 57 -27.67 0.54 5.92
CA LYS A 57 -27.88 -0.76 5.24
C LYS A 57 -27.17 -1.92 5.93
N GLY A 58 -26.35 -1.65 6.95
CA GLY A 58 -25.53 -2.66 7.63
C GLY A 58 -24.45 -3.29 6.73
N THR A 59 -24.21 -2.73 5.54
CA THR A 59 -23.17 -3.20 4.62
C THR A 59 -21.86 -2.46 4.86
N MET A 60 -20.75 -3.12 4.51
CA MET A 60 -19.41 -2.54 4.67
C MET A 60 -19.28 -1.24 3.87
N PRO A 61 -18.68 -0.17 4.44
CA PRO A 61 -18.53 1.09 3.73
C PRO A 61 -17.75 0.96 2.41
N PRO A 62 -18.21 1.59 1.31
CA PRO A 62 -17.64 1.45 -0.03
C PRO A 62 -16.39 2.34 -0.21
N VAL A 63 -15.53 2.36 0.80
CA VAL A 63 -14.25 3.07 0.81
C VAL A 63 -13.13 2.07 0.95
N GLY A 64 -12.00 2.35 0.30
CA GLY A 64 -10.88 1.43 0.24
C GLY A 64 -9.53 2.12 0.13
N MET A 65 -8.48 1.37 0.42
CA MET A 65 -7.09 1.80 0.39
C MET A 65 -6.24 0.71 -0.26
N PHE A 66 -5.45 1.08 -1.26
CA PHE A 66 -4.41 0.21 -1.81
C PHE A 66 -3.07 0.62 -1.22
N GLY A 67 -2.51 -0.24 -0.38
CA GLY A 67 -1.31 0.04 0.41
C GLY A 67 -0.01 -0.42 -0.23
N SER A 68 1.07 -0.43 0.55
CA SER A 68 2.38 -0.87 0.07
C SER A 68 3.17 -1.63 1.13
N GLY A 69 3.88 -2.68 0.71
CA GLY A 69 4.94 -3.32 1.50
C GLY A 69 6.19 -2.45 1.66
N GLN A 70 6.26 -1.30 0.98
CA GLN A 70 7.30 -0.29 1.13
C GLN A 70 6.97 0.75 2.21
N TRP A 71 5.79 0.65 2.84
CA TRP A 71 5.49 1.45 4.02
C TRP A 71 6.42 1.08 5.17
N THR A 72 6.66 2.06 6.03
CA THR A 72 7.14 1.75 7.37
C THR A 72 6.09 0.92 8.11
N VAL A 73 6.54 0.15 9.10
CA VAL A 73 5.65 -0.67 9.94
C VAL A 73 4.52 0.19 10.55
N TRP A 74 4.84 1.40 10.98
CA TRP A 74 3.91 2.31 11.65
C TRP A 74 2.84 2.86 10.70
N GLU A 75 3.20 3.18 9.46
CA GLU A 75 2.25 3.64 8.43
C GLU A 75 1.25 2.53 8.10
N GLY A 76 1.71 1.29 7.91
CA GLY A 76 0.84 0.14 7.69
C GLY A 76 -0.10 -0.12 8.87
N TYR A 77 0.41 0.01 10.10
CA TYR A 77 -0.39 -0.13 11.31
C TYR A 77 -1.44 0.99 11.44
N ALA A 78 -1.07 2.25 11.20
CA ALA A 78 -1.98 3.38 11.24
C ALA A 78 -3.08 3.26 10.16
N ALA A 79 -2.72 2.87 8.94
CA ALA A 79 -3.66 2.60 7.85
C ALA A 79 -4.63 1.47 8.20
N SER A 80 -4.14 0.38 8.78
CA SER A 80 -4.96 -0.74 9.25
C SER A 80 -5.96 -0.31 10.31
N LYS A 81 -5.54 0.48 11.32
CA LYS A 81 -6.45 1.04 12.34
C LYS A 81 -7.49 1.98 11.73
N LEU A 82 -7.06 2.89 10.85
CA LEU A 82 -7.95 3.84 10.19
C LEU A 82 -9.04 3.10 9.41
N MET A 83 -8.66 2.12 8.60
CA MET A 83 -9.60 1.37 7.75
C MET A 83 -10.48 0.42 8.56
N LYS A 84 -9.87 -0.46 9.37
CA LYS A 84 -10.59 -1.56 10.03
C LYS A 84 -11.34 -1.11 11.28
N ALA A 85 -10.75 -0.23 12.09
CA ALA A 85 -11.37 0.24 13.33
C ALA A 85 -12.12 1.57 13.15
N GLY A 86 -11.56 2.50 12.38
CA GLY A 86 -12.19 3.80 12.11
C GLY A 86 -13.36 3.67 11.13
N PHE A 87 -13.06 3.37 9.87
CA PHE A 87 -14.07 3.27 8.82
C PHE A 87 -14.83 1.95 8.81
N ARG A 88 -14.44 0.97 9.62
CA ARG A 88 -15.05 -0.37 9.66
C ARG A 88 -15.11 -1.04 8.29
N SER A 89 -14.06 -0.81 7.49
CA SER A 89 -13.88 -1.37 6.16
C SER A 89 -12.66 -2.29 6.13
N ASN A 90 -12.83 -3.48 5.54
CA ASN A 90 -11.76 -4.42 5.24
C ASN A 90 -11.18 -4.23 3.84
N HIS A 91 -11.61 -3.21 3.08
CA HIS A 91 -11.05 -2.88 1.77
C HIS A 91 -9.68 -2.18 1.90
N ILE A 92 -8.73 -2.85 2.54
CA ILE A 92 -7.33 -2.46 2.61
C ILE A 92 -6.48 -3.63 2.14
N GLU A 93 -5.70 -3.41 1.10
CA GLU A 93 -4.84 -4.45 0.52
C GLU A 93 -3.55 -3.83 -0.03
N PRO A 94 -2.36 -4.37 0.28
CA PRO A 94 -1.10 -3.85 -0.26
C PRO A 94 -0.75 -4.43 -1.62
N ASN A 95 0.18 -3.77 -2.31
CA ASN A 95 0.87 -4.34 -3.49
C ASN A 95 1.50 -5.73 -3.23
N ALA A 96 1.86 -6.07 -1.99
CA ALA A 96 2.36 -7.38 -1.61
C ALA A 96 1.37 -8.54 -1.89
N ARG A 97 0.08 -8.25 -2.12
CA ARG A 97 -0.88 -9.21 -2.67
C ARG A 97 -0.38 -9.85 -3.97
N HIS A 98 0.30 -9.08 -4.81
CA HIS A 98 0.87 -9.54 -6.07
C HIS A 98 2.23 -10.23 -5.93
N CYS A 99 2.79 -10.28 -4.72
CA CYS A 99 4.13 -10.81 -4.46
C CYS A 99 4.06 -12.05 -3.54
N MET A 100 3.65 -11.87 -2.29
CA MET A 100 3.84 -12.89 -1.24
C MET A 100 2.58 -13.69 -0.90
N ALA A 101 1.41 -13.35 -1.44
CA ALA A 101 0.14 -13.96 -1.03
C ALA A 101 0.11 -15.50 -1.17
N SER A 102 0.70 -16.05 -2.24
CA SER A 102 0.80 -17.50 -2.44
C SER A 102 1.73 -18.17 -1.42
N ALA A 103 2.84 -17.52 -1.06
CA ALA A 103 3.77 -18.03 -0.06
C ALA A 103 3.12 -18.07 1.33
N VAL A 104 2.48 -16.97 1.75
CA VAL A 104 1.75 -16.89 3.03
C VAL A 104 0.68 -17.98 3.12
N ALA A 105 -0.11 -18.16 2.06
CA ALA A 105 -1.13 -19.22 2.02
C ALA A 105 -0.50 -20.61 2.16
N GLY A 106 0.67 -20.86 1.56
CA GLY A 106 1.44 -22.09 1.72
C GLY A 106 1.89 -22.30 3.17
N PHE A 107 2.50 -21.29 3.79
CA PHE A 107 2.97 -21.34 5.17
C PHE A 107 1.84 -21.63 6.16
N ILE A 108 0.73 -20.88 6.08
CA ILE A 108 -0.42 -21.08 6.97
C ILE A 108 -1.01 -22.50 6.81
N ARG A 109 -1.05 -23.03 5.59
CA ARG A 109 -1.58 -24.39 5.34
C ARG A 109 -0.66 -25.50 5.85
N SER A 110 0.65 -25.33 5.73
CA SER A 110 1.63 -26.37 6.10
C SER A 110 2.05 -26.31 7.57
N PHE A 111 2.16 -25.11 8.14
CA PHE A 111 2.78 -24.87 9.45
C PHE A 111 1.88 -24.13 10.44
N GLY A 112 0.77 -23.53 9.99
CA GLY A 112 -0.14 -22.75 10.84
C GLY A 112 0.41 -21.38 11.28
N ILE A 113 1.61 -21.02 10.82
CA ILE A 113 2.28 -19.74 11.06
C ILE A 113 2.98 -19.30 9.75
N ASP A 114 3.13 -18.00 9.56
CA ASP A 114 3.75 -17.39 8.39
C ASP A 114 5.28 -17.22 8.56
N GLU A 115 5.95 -16.90 7.45
CA GLU A 115 7.41 -16.64 7.30
C GLU A 115 8.34 -17.88 7.37
N PRO A 116 9.56 -17.79 6.81
CA PRO A 116 10.53 -18.89 6.84
C PRO A 116 10.97 -19.27 8.25
N MET A 117 11.29 -20.55 8.45
CA MET A 117 11.87 -21.07 9.70
C MET A 117 13.41 -20.99 9.74
N GLY A 118 14.05 -20.81 8.58
CA GLY A 118 15.50 -20.65 8.44
C GLY A 118 15.92 -19.18 8.38
N CYS A 119 17.21 -18.93 8.14
CA CYS A 119 17.77 -17.59 8.00
C CYS A 119 18.91 -17.57 6.98
N TYR A 120 19.56 -16.43 6.78
CA TYR A 120 20.60 -16.31 5.76
C TYR A 120 21.85 -17.14 6.05
N ASP A 121 22.14 -17.46 7.32
CA ASP A 121 23.22 -18.35 7.74
C ASP A 121 23.13 -19.78 7.13
N ASP A 122 21.94 -20.18 6.67
CA ASP A 122 21.74 -21.44 5.95
C ASP A 122 22.51 -21.46 4.61
N ILE A 123 22.82 -20.29 4.04
CA ILE A 123 23.60 -20.16 2.81
C ILE A 123 25.04 -20.62 3.03
N GLU A 124 25.67 -20.27 4.16
CA GLU A 124 27.03 -20.69 4.48
C GLU A 124 27.13 -22.18 4.85
N ALA A 125 26.02 -22.77 5.29
CA ALA A 125 25.95 -24.17 5.71
C ALA A 125 25.55 -25.15 4.59
N ALA A 126 25.03 -24.64 3.46
CA ALA A 126 24.49 -25.49 2.40
C ALA A 126 25.58 -26.04 1.46
N ASP A 127 25.56 -27.36 1.23
CA ASP A 127 26.38 -28.02 0.20
C ASP A 127 25.76 -27.94 -1.20
N ALA A 128 24.46 -27.62 -1.30
CA ALA A 128 23.72 -27.57 -2.55
C ALA A 128 22.60 -26.52 -2.51
N PHE A 129 22.42 -25.82 -3.63
CA PHE A 129 21.35 -24.84 -3.83
C PHE A 129 20.43 -25.27 -4.98
N VAL A 130 19.12 -25.20 -4.76
CA VAL A 130 18.11 -25.49 -5.79
C VAL A 130 17.20 -24.29 -5.97
N LEU A 131 17.30 -23.61 -7.12
CA LEU A 131 16.54 -22.40 -7.42
C LEU A 131 15.30 -22.77 -8.26
N TRP A 132 14.12 -22.83 -7.63
CA TRP A 132 12.85 -23.07 -8.32
C TRP A 132 12.31 -21.79 -8.96
N GLY A 133 12.92 -21.38 -10.08
CA GLY A 133 12.50 -20.20 -10.85
C GLY A 133 12.97 -18.85 -10.28
N SER A 134 13.79 -18.86 -9.23
CA SER A 134 14.36 -17.65 -8.64
C SER A 134 15.50 -17.10 -9.51
N ASN A 135 15.41 -15.84 -9.95
CA ASN A 135 16.53 -15.11 -10.53
C ASN A 135 17.24 -14.29 -9.45
N MET A 136 18.06 -14.96 -8.64
CA MET A 136 18.73 -14.30 -7.52
C MET A 136 19.78 -13.29 -7.97
N ALA A 137 20.43 -13.53 -9.12
CA ALA A 137 21.47 -12.66 -9.66
C ALA A 137 21.02 -11.19 -9.85
N GLU A 138 19.75 -10.97 -10.19
CA GLU A 138 19.21 -9.62 -10.41
C GLU A 138 18.23 -9.17 -9.32
N MET A 139 17.44 -10.08 -8.72
CA MET A 139 16.37 -9.71 -7.79
C MET A 139 16.76 -9.82 -6.31
N HIS A 140 17.82 -10.56 -5.97
CA HIS A 140 18.38 -10.64 -4.60
C HIS A 140 19.92 -10.69 -4.66
N PRO A 141 20.60 -9.57 -5.01
CA PRO A 141 22.00 -9.61 -5.42
C PRO A 141 23.05 -9.79 -4.30
N ILE A 142 22.66 -9.61 -3.04
CA ILE A 142 23.49 -9.80 -1.84
C ILE A 142 22.95 -11.01 -1.10
#